data_AF-A0A1Y3NG14-F1
#
_entry.id   AF-A0A1Y3NG14-F1
#
_cell.length_a   1.000
_cell.length_b   1.000
_cell.length_c   1.000
_cell.angle_alpha   90.00
_cell.angle_beta   90.00
_cell.angle_gamma   90.00
#
_symmetry.space_group_name_H-M   'P 1'
#
loop_
_entity.id
_entity.type
_entity.pdbx_description
1 polymer ?
#
loop_
_entity_poly.entity_id
_entity_poly.type
_entity_poly.pdbx_seq_one_letter_code
_entity_poly.pdbx_strand_id
1 'polypeptide(L)'
;MIEKRHIFNATVVNDAEFEAYKTRGFITEEGHFFEKLFYKFAFILFIAFFGSCLYLFYKYRKSYIIRQRGFTLTFIGGIVTFLNTFFSFFPQMMKVPCALSAYNANILNVLVNMIFFCRSLRVFLSYRYNIFKVSAIKNRKLLNHKLDSKKPMSEPSSYLKKVMKRINYVLAAVIIIPALISTIATIIIHIKMKDHCSFTERGDAMLSLKKNEGRPLFIVVQIFGGLYTFLSFVMSILLTFVKDANAFGIKFECISTCILIFIANVINVILQINASIDYDVNTNNHRRMYLDLFESTKGGKMLFTVVSLYMLFASITLPLLHYYKSRKNNRKFNEA
;
A
#
# COMPACT_ATOMS: atom_id res chain seq x y z
N MET A 1 16.58 -11.40 -26.20
CA MET A 1 17.44 -12.41 -25.52
C MET A 1 17.30 -12.15 -24.03
N ILE A 2 16.62 -13.04 -23.28
CA ILE A 2 16.55 -12.89 -21.82
C ILE A 2 17.88 -13.42 -21.28
N GLU A 3 18.80 -12.50 -20.96
CA GLU A 3 20.02 -12.86 -20.25
C GLU A 3 19.62 -13.59 -18.96
N LYS A 4 20.09 -14.83 -18.78
CA LYS A 4 19.79 -15.63 -17.58
C LYS A 4 20.47 -14.99 -16.37
N ARG A 5 19.79 -14.03 -15.73
CA ARG A 5 20.22 -13.47 -14.44
C ARG A 5 20.04 -14.54 -13.37
N HIS A 6 21.14 -15.08 -12.85
CA HIS A 6 21.11 -15.99 -11.71
C HIS A 6 20.87 -15.18 -10.43
N ILE A 7 19.60 -15.05 -10.01
CA ILE A 7 19.16 -14.25 -8.86
C ILE A 7 19.88 -14.61 -7.54
N PHE A 8 20.49 -15.80 -7.45
CA PHE A 8 21.20 -16.29 -6.26
C PHE A 8 22.72 -16.30 -6.42
N ASN A 9 23.27 -15.52 -7.35
CA ASN A 9 24.72 -15.43 -7.48
C ASN A 9 25.32 -14.57 -6.36
N ALA A 10 25.96 -15.22 -5.39
CA ALA A 10 26.56 -14.56 -4.23
C ALA A 10 28.01 -14.11 -4.44
N THR A 11 28.54 -14.16 -5.67
CA THR A 11 29.91 -13.72 -5.97
C THR A 11 30.11 -12.24 -5.64
N VAL A 12 31.33 -11.92 -5.17
CA VAL A 12 31.77 -10.53 -5.00
C VAL A 12 32.02 -9.93 -6.38
N VAL A 13 31.55 -8.70 -6.57
CA VAL A 13 31.66 -7.94 -7.82
C VAL A 13 32.98 -7.16 -7.83
N ASN A 14 33.68 -7.15 -8.96
CA ASN A 14 34.90 -6.35 -9.13
C ASN A 14 34.56 -4.86 -9.31
N ASP A 15 35.47 -3.96 -8.94
CA ASP A 15 35.26 -2.50 -8.97
C ASP A 15 34.81 -2.00 -10.34
N ALA A 16 35.40 -2.53 -11.43
CA ALA A 16 35.02 -2.15 -12.79
C ALA A 16 33.56 -2.52 -13.14
N GLU A 17 33.08 -3.68 -12.68
CA GLU A 17 31.69 -4.10 -12.86
C GLU A 17 30.75 -3.27 -11.99
N PHE A 18 31.19 -2.88 -10.79
CA PHE A 18 30.42 -2.01 -9.92
C PHE A 18 30.28 -0.59 -10.50
N GLU A 19 31.33 -0.02 -11.09
CA GLU A 19 31.26 1.27 -11.80
C GLU A 19 30.33 1.22 -13.03
N ALA A 20 30.35 0.11 -13.79
CA ALA A 20 29.40 -0.12 -14.86
C ALA A 20 27.95 -0.18 -14.33
N TYR A 21 27.73 -0.85 -13.19
CA TYR A 21 26.44 -0.89 -12.52
C TYR A 21 25.95 0.52 -12.12
N LYS A 22 26.82 1.41 -11.62
CA LYS A 22 26.44 2.76 -11.18
C LYS A 22 25.93 3.65 -12.32
N THR A 23 26.50 3.49 -13.52
CA THR A 23 26.20 4.31 -14.69
C THR A 23 25.06 3.72 -15.54
N ARG A 24 24.77 2.44 -15.37
CA ARG A 24 23.66 1.71 -16.02
C ARG A 24 22.29 2.23 -15.58
N GLY A 25 21.61 2.93 -16.49
CA GLY A 25 20.23 3.40 -16.36
C GLY A 25 19.22 2.42 -16.95
N PHE A 26 17.98 2.43 -16.43
CA PHE A 26 16.92 1.54 -16.89
C PHE A 26 16.25 2.04 -18.18
N ILE A 27 16.04 3.35 -18.29
CA ILE A 27 15.33 3.95 -19.41
C ILE A 27 16.27 4.22 -20.57
N THR A 28 17.51 4.58 -20.28
CA THR A 28 18.52 4.95 -21.27
C THR A 28 19.08 3.77 -22.04
N GLU A 29 19.10 2.57 -21.46
CA GLU A 29 19.59 1.37 -22.15
C GLU A 29 18.55 0.76 -23.09
N GLU A 30 19.02 0.35 -24.28
CA GLU A 30 18.24 -0.33 -25.31
C GLU A 30 17.87 -1.77 -24.92
N GLY A 31 18.68 -2.42 -24.06
CA GLY A 31 18.50 -3.82 -23.66
C GLY A 31 17.21 -4.14 -22.89
N HIS A 32 16.53 -3.14 -22.32
CA HIS A 32 15.34 -3.32 -21.49
C HIS A 32 13.99 -3.17 -22.24
N PHE A 33 13.98 -3.30 -23.58
CA PHE A 33 12.75 -3.12 -24.37
C PHE A 33 11.58 -4.00 -23.91
N PHE A 34 11.82 -5.30 -23.68
CA PHE A 34 10.78 -6.24 -23.25
C PHE A 34 10.21 -5.90 -21.86
N GLU A 35 11.05 -5.50 -20.90
CA GLU A 35 10.60 -5.08 -19.57
C GLU A 35 9.72 -3.83 -19.67
N LYS A 36 10.14 -2.83 -20.46
CA LYS A 36 9.36 -1.59 -20.68
C LYS A 36 8.00 -1.91 -21.31
N LEU A 37 7.95 -2.82 -22.29
CA LEU A 37 6.70 -3.26 -22.92
C LEU A 37 5.78 -3.97 -21.93
N PHE A 38 6.34 -4.86 -21.10
CA PHE A 38 5.60 -5.54 -20.04
C PHE A 38 4.98 -4.54 -19.04
N TYR A 39 5.74 -3.54 -18.60
CA TYR A 39 5.21 -2.51 -17.69
C TYR A 39 4.09 -1.68 -18.30
N LYS A 40 4.17 -1.34 -19.58
CA LYS A 40 3.09 -0.64 -20.30
C LYS A 40 1.81 -1.49 -20.33
N PHE A 41 1.93 -2.77 -20.66
CA PHE A 41 0.79 -3.68 -20.66
C PHE A 41 0.20 -3.85 -19.26
N ALA A 42 1.04 -4.08 -18.25
CA ALA A 42 0.63 -4.21 -16.85
C ALA A 42 -0.07 -2.94 -16.34
N PHE A 43 0.39 -1.76 -16.74
CA PHE A 43 -0.21 -0.48 -16.40
C PHE A 43 -1.62 -0.31 -17.00
N ILE A 44 -1.80 -0.67 -18.28
CA ILE A 44 -3.12 -0.63 -18.93
C ILE A 44 -4.09 -1.59 -18.24
N LEU A 45 -3.64 -2.84 -17.98
CA LEU A 45 -4.43 -3.83 -17.26
C LEU A 45 -4.80 -3.33 -15.85
N PHE A 46 -3.85 -2.73 -15.14
CA PHE A 46 -4.06 -2.14 -13.82
C PHE A 46 -5.16 -1.08 -13.82
N ILE A 47 -5.09 -0.12 -14.74
CA ILE A 47 -6.10 0.95 -14.85
C ILE A 47 -7.47 0.38 -15.17
N ALA A 48 -7.56 -0.49 -16.19
CA ALA A 48 -8.83 -1.07 -16.61
C ALA A 48 -9.48 -1.89 -15.49
N PHE A 49 -8.70 -2.74 -14.81
CA PHE A 49 -9.19 -3.61 -13.75
C PHE A 49 -9.56 -2.82 -12.49
N PHE A 50 -8.62 -2.08 -11.90
CA PHE A 50 -8.86 -1.39 -10.62
C PHE A 50 -9.75 -0.16 -10.76
N GLY A 51 -9.74 0.52 -11.90
CA GLY A 51 -10.72 1.57 -12.21
C GLY A 51 -12.14 1.02 -12.23
N SER A 52 -12.36 -0.13 -12.90
CA SER A 52 -13.64 -0.82 -12.90
C SER A 52 -14.05 -1.28 -11.50
N CYS A 53 -13.12 -1.85 -10.71
CA CYS A 53 -13.39 -2.25 -9.34
C CYS A 53 -13.79 -1.05 -8.45
N LEU A 54 -13.10 0.08 -8.53
CA LEU A 54 -13.45 1.28 -7.76
C LEU A 54 -14.84 1.81 -8.13
N TYR A 55 -15.16 1.84 -9.43
CA TYR A 55 -16.50 2.20 -9.90
C TYR A 55 -17.59 1.27 -9.33
N LEU A 56 -17.39 -0.04 -9.42
CA LEU A 56 -18.33 -1.03 -8.88
C LEU A 56 -18.45 -0.92 -7.35
N PHE A 57 -17.34 -0.68 -6.65
CA PHE A 57 -17.32 -0.51 -5.20
C PHE A 57 -18.17 0.70 -4.78
N TYR A 58 -18.07 1.80 -5.51
CA TYR A 58 -18.93 2.98 -5.31
C TYR A 58 -20.40 2.69 -5.61
N LYS A 59 -20.68 1.98 -6.71
CA LYS A 59 -22.04 1.58 -7.11
C LYS A 59 -22.72 0.73 -6.04
N TYR A 60 -22.00 -0.21 -5.44
CA TYR A 60 -22.53 -1.12 -4.43
C TYR A 60 -22.37 -0.65 -2.98
N ARG A 61 -22.10 0.64 -2.75
CA ARG A 61 -21.87 1.21 -1.41
C ARG A 61 -22.97 0.94 -0.38
N LYS A 62 -24.22 0.75 -0.81
CA LYS A 62 -25.37 0.46 0.07
C LYS A 62 -25.40 -1.00 0.54
N SER A 63 -24.58 -1.89 -0.03
CA SER A 63 -24.50 -3.30 0.35
C SER A 63 -24.02 -3.46 1.81
N TYR A 64 -24.61 -4.41 2.53
CA TYR A 64 -24.23 -4.71 3.91
C TYR A 64 -22.74 -5.07 4.04
N ILE A 65 -22.21 -5.86 3.11
CA ILE A 65 -20.81 -6.31 3.09
C ILE A 65 -19.85 -5.11 2.98
N ILE A 66 -20.16 -4.16 2.09
CA ILE A 66 -19.33 -2.96 1.88
C ILE A 66 -19.48 -1.98 3.05
N ARG A 67 -20.70 -1.82 3.58
CA ARG A 67 -20.95 -0.95 4.74
C ARG A 67 -20.21 -1.43 5.98
N GLN A 68 -20.17 -2.75 6.23
CA GLN A 68 -19.48 -3.35 7.38
C GLN A 68 -17.96 -3.07 7.35
N ARG A 69 -17.35 -3.03 6.15
CA ARG A 69 -15.92 -2.71 5.97
C ARG A 69 -15.59 -1.23 6.16
N GLY A 70 -16.60 -0.35 6.17
CA GLY A 70 -16.37 1.07 6.37
C GLY A 70 -16.11 1.84 5.09
N PHE A 71 -17.15 1.91 4.25
CA PHE A 71 -17.13 2.51 2.92
C PHE A 71 -16.23 3.73 2.77
N THR A 72 -16.42 4.80 3.56
CA THR A 72 -15.68 6.06 3.40
C THR A 72 -14.16 5.87 3.51
N LEU A 73 -13.69 5.21 4.57
CA LEU A 73 -12.26 4.97 4.79
C LEU A 73 -11.70 4.01 3.73
N THR A 74 -12.46 2.98 3.38
CA THR A 74 -12.05 1.99 2.37
C THR A 74 -11.96 2.59 0.97
N PHE A 75 -12.91 3.43 0.60
CA PHE A 75 -13.00 4.03 -0.73
C PHE A 75 -11.94 5.12 -0.91
N ILE A 76 -11.77 6.01 0.07
CA ILE A 76 -10.69 7.01 0.05
C ILE A 76 -9.33 6.31 0.00
N GLY A 77 -9.13 5.28 0.83
CA GLY A 77 -7.91 4.46 0.78
C GLY A 77 -7.69 3.81 -0.58
N GLY A 78 -8.75 3.29 -1.20
CA GLY A 78 -8.69 2.74 -2.55
C GLY A 78 -8.26 3.76 -3.60
N ILE A 79 -8.82 4.98 -3.58
CA ILE A 79 -8.43 6.06 -4.50
C ILE A 79 -6.97 6.46 -4.29
N VAL A 80 -6.56 6.72 -3.04
CA VAL A 80 -5.20 7.15 -2.74
C VAL A 80 -4.19 6.06 -3.13
N THR A 81 -4.49 4.79 -2.84
CA THR A 81 -3.61 3.66 -3.21
C THR A 81 -3.57 3.46 -4.73
N PHE A 82 -4.69 3.67 -5.42
CA PHE A 82 -4.74 3.65 -6.88
C PHE A 82 -3.85 4.73 -7.49
N LEU A 83 -3.94 5.97 -6.99
CA LEU A 83 -3.07 7.07 -7.43
C LEU A 83 -1.60 6.81 -7.10
N ASN A 84 -1.29 6.36 -5.89
CA ASN A 84 0.08 5.99 -5.50
C ASN A 84 0.65 4.94 -6.45
N THR A 85 -0.12 3.89 -6.75
CA THR A 85 0.31 2.81 -7.66
C THR A 85 0.46 3.32 -9.09
N PHE A 86 -0.48 4.16 -9.56
CA PHE A 86 -0.45 4.80 -10.86
C PHE A 86 0.83 5.62 -11.08
N PHE A 87 1.17 6.51 -10.14
CA PHE A 87 2.42 7.28 -10.21
C PHE A 87 3.65 6.40 -10.02
N SER A 88 3.52 5.29 -9.29
CA SER A 88 4.62 4.35 -9.09
C SER A 88 4.95 3.54 -10.33
N PHE A 89 4.12 3.54 -11.39
CA PHE A 89 4.43 2.96 -12.70
C PHE A 89 5.16 3.93 -13.65
N PHE A 90 5.11 5.24 -13.39
CA PHE A 90 5.70 6.23 -14.31
C PHE A 90 7.22 6.10 -14.45
N PRO A 91 8.00 5.96 -13.36
CA PRO A 91 9.45 5.80 -13.44
C PRO A 91 9.92 4.57 -14.23
N GLN A 92 9.06 3.57 -14.44
CA GLN A 92 9.35 2.34 -15.18
C GLN A 92 9.03 2.47 -16.66
N MET A 93 8.26 3.49 -17.06
CA MET A 93 7.84 3.68 -18.44
C MET A 93 8.51 4.89 -19.09
N MET A 94 8.85 5.92 -18.32
CA MET A 94 9.38 7.18 -18.84
C MET A 94 10.27 7.91 -17.82
N LYS A 95 11.13 8.80 -18.32
CA LYS A 95 11.89 9.71 -17.45
C LYS A 95 10.91 10.62 -16.72
N VAL A 96 11.05 10.71 -15.41
CA VAL A 96 10.14 11.47 -14.54
C VAL A 96 10.88 12.62 -13.87
N PRO A 97 10.19 13.71 -13.54
CA PRO A 97 10.80 14.76 -12.73
C PRO A 97 11.06 14.26 -11.31
N CYS A 98 12.19 14.69 -10.75
CA CYS A 98 12.59 14.34 -9.38
C CYS A 98 11.49 14.67 -8.37
N ALA A 99 10.87 15.84 -8.51
CA ALA A 99 9.79 16.29 -7.64
C ALA A 99 8.60 15.31 -7.62
N LEU A 100 8.18 14.78 -8.77
CA LEU A 100 7.07 13.81 -8.81
C LEU A 100 7.41 12.55 -7.98
N SER A 101 8.63 12.04 -8.09
CA SER A 101 9.07 10.88 -7.30
C SER A 101 9.14 11.19 -5.81
N ALA A 102 9.66 12.35 -5.43
CA ALA A 102 9.79 12.77 -4.03
C ALA A 102 8.42 12.98 -3.37
N TYR A 103 7.50 13.71 -4.02
CA TYR A 103 6.16 13.96 -3.50
C TYR A 103 5.32 12.68 -3.45
N ASN A 104 5.43 11.79 -4.44
CA ASN A 104 4.77 10.49 -4.40
C ASN A 104 5.28 9.64 -3.21
N ALA A 105 6.60 9.56 -3.03
CA ALA A 105 7.20 8.78 -1.95
C ALA A 105 6.91 9.36 -0.57
N ASN A 106 6.99 10.67 -0.38
CA ASN A 106 6.86 11.28 0.94
C ASN A 106 5.40 11.55 1.33
N ILE A 107 4.53 11.92 0.40
CA ILE A 107 3.16 12.32 0.72
C ILE A 107 2.20 11.17 0.45
N LEU A 108 2.13 10.68 -0.78
CA LEU A 108 1.14 9.67 -1.17
C LEU A 108 1.40 8.33 -0.46
N ASN A 109 2.64 7.87 -0.42
CA ASN A 109 2.96 6.61 0.28
C ASN A 109 2.67 6.69 1.79
N VAL A 110 3.00 7.82 2.43
CA VAL A 110 2.67 8.03 3.85
C VAL A 110 1.16 8.03 4.07
N LEU A 111 0.39 8.67 3.18
CA LEU A 111 -1.06 8.68 3.25
C LEU A 111 -1.66 7.27 3.06
N VAL A 112 -1.17 6.49 2.09
CA VAL A 112 -1.57 5.08 1.89
C VAL A 112 -1.33 4.28 3.17
N ASN A 113 -0.11 4.33 3.69
CA ASN A 113 0.27 3.62 4.90
C ASN A 113 -0.63 4.02 6.09
N MET A 114 -0.80 5.31 6.36
CA MET A 114 -1.64 5.77 7.47
C MET A 114 -3.11 5.36 7.33
N ILE A 115 -3.67 5.37 6.11
CA ILE A 115 -5.03 4.89 5.88
C ILE A 115 -5.13 3.39 6.17
N PHE A 116 -4.17 2.58 5.74
CA PHE A 116 -4.17 1.14 6.01
C PHE A 116 -4.00 0.83 7.50
N PHE A 117 -3.09 1.52 8.20
CA PHE A 117 -3.00 1.41 9.65
C PHE A 117 -4.32 1.78 10.33
N CYS A 118 -4.98 2.85 9.89
CA CYS A 118 -6.29 3.24 10.42
C CYS A 118 -7.39 2.19 10.19
N ARG A 119 -7.34 1.43 9.09
CA ARG A 119 -8.25 0.30 8.89
C ARG A 119 -8.03 -0.78 9.93
N SER A 120 -6.78 -1.17 10.16
CA SER A 120 -6.40 -2.14 11.19
C SER A 120 -6.80 -1.65 12.59
N LEU A 121 -6.50 -0.38 12.91
CA LEU A 121 -6.86 0.26 14.17
C LEU A 121 -8.37 0.30 14.37
N ARG A 122 -9.14 0.62 13.33
CA ARG A 122 -10.61 0.61 13.39
C ARG A 122 -11.15 -0.76 13.78
N VAL A 123 -10.62 -1.84 13.22
CA VAL A 123 -11.05 -3.21 13.52
C VAL A 123 -10.78 -3.53 14.98
N PHE A 124 -9.56 -3.22 15.44
CA PHE A 124 -9.17 -3.40 16.83
C PHE A 124 -10.05 -2.59 17.81
N LEU A 125 -10.26 -1.29 17.56
CA LEU A 125 -11.12 -0.44 18.37
C LEU A 125 -12.57 -0.93 18.37
N SER A 126 -13.09 -1.35 17.22
CA SER A 126 -14.46 -1.89 17.11
C SER A 126 -14.63 -3.18 17.92
N TYR A 127 -13.57 -4.01 18.01
CA TYR A 127 -13.53 -5.18 18.87
C TYR A 127 -13.46 -4.79 20.35
N ARG A 128 -12.56 -3.87 20.73
CA ARG A 128 -12.38 -3.42 22.13
C ARG A 128 -13.64 -2.78 22.71
N TYR A 129 -14.35 -1.97 21.92
CA TYR A 129 -15.62 -1.36 22.32
C TYR A 129 -16.83 -2.32 22.21
N ASN A 130 -16.62 -3.63 22.00
CA ASN A 130 -17.65 -4.66 21.93
C ASN A 130 -18.77 -4.39 20.91
N ILE A 131 -18.52 -3.59 19.87
CA ILE A 131 -19.52 -3.25 18.85
C ILE A 131 -20.04 -4.51 18.16
N PHE A 132 -19.17 -5.49 17.92
CA PHE A 132 -19.51 -6.78 17.33
C PHE A 132 -20.35 -7.66 18.27
N LYS A 133 -20.08 -7.64 19.58
CA LYS A 133 -20.81 -8.44 20.58
C LYS A 133 -22.23 -7.91 20.77
N VAL A 134 -22.41 -6.59 20.83
CA VAL A 134 -23.75 -5.96 20.97
C VAL A 134 -24.58 -6.13 19.70
N SER A 135 -23.96 -6.04 18.51
CA SER A 135 -24.67 -6.24 17.23
C SER A 135 -25.10 -7.70 17.02
N ALA A 136 -24.26 -8.68 17.39
CA ALA A 136 -24.59 -10.10 17.29
C ALA A 136 -25.70 -10.53 18.25
N ILE A 137 -25.66 -10.08 19.52
CA ILE A 137 -26.71 -10.36 20.52
C ILE A 137 -28.04 -9.75 20.07
N LYS A 138 -28.02 -8.52 19.54
CA LYS A 138 -29.23 -7.84 19.07
C LYS A 138 -29.79 -8.52 17.81
N ASN A 139 -28.93 -8.96 16.87
CA ASN A 139 -29.36 -9.75 15.71
C ASN A 139 -29.90 -11.12 16.07
N ARG A 140 -29.37 -11.81 17.10
CA ARG A 140 -29.91 -13.09 17.58
C ARG A 140 -31.30 -12.92 18.21
N LYS A 141 -31.50 -11.87 19.01
CA LYS A 141 -32.82 -11.48 19.53
C LYS A 141 -33.79 -11.07 18.40
N LEU A 142 -33.29 -10.43 17.35
CA LEU A 142 -34.12 -10.02 16.21
C LEU A 142 -34.41 -11.14 15.21
N LEU A 143 -33.55 -12.15 15.06
CA LEU A 143 -33.85 -13.36 14.27
C LEU A 143 -35.00 -14.13 14.92
N ASN A 144 -35.00 -14.21 16.26
CA ASN A 144 -36.13 -14.77 17.01
C ASN A 144 -37.42 -13.92 16.86
N HIS A 145 -37.31 -12.64 16.50
CA HIS A 145 -38.44 -11.73 16.29
C HIS A 145 -38.83 -11.55 14.79
N LYS A 146 -38.00 -12.05 13.86
CA LYS A 146 -38.13 -11.85 12.41
C LYS A 146 -39.01 -12.88 11.71
N LEU A 147 -39.63 -13.77 12.46
CA LEU A 147 -40.80 -14.49 11.99
C LEU A 147 -41.98 -13.54 11.66
N ASP A 148 -41.97 -12.27 12.13
CA ASP A 148 -43.22 -11.49 12.15
C ASP A 148 -43.24 -10.07 11.55
N SER A 149 -42.19 -9.48 10.95
CA SER A 149 -42.41 -8.16 10.28
C SER A 149 -41.44 -7.72 9.18
N LYS A 150 -42.03 -7.42 8.02
CA LYS A 150 -41.45 -6.72 6.86
C LYS A 150 -41.30 -5.21 7.09
N LYS A 151 -40.43 -4.76 8.00
CA LYS A 151 -40.03 -3.32 8.07
C LYS A 151 -38.51 -3.12 7.94
N PRO A 152 -38.05 -2.10 7.19
CA PRO A 152 -36.64 -1.78 7.08
C PRO A 152 -36.08 -1.36 8.45
N MET A 153 -35.03 -2.04 8.84
CA MET A 153 -34.46 -2.07 10.18
C MET A 153 -33.73 -0.75 10.49
N SER A 154 -34.36 0.12 11.28
CA SER A 154 -33.74 1.35 11.83
C SER A 154 -32.73 0.99 12.92
N GLU A 155 -31.48 1.48 12.81
CA GLU A 155 -30.37 1.20 13.74
C GLU A 155 -30.64 1.84 15.14
N PRO A 156 -30.95 1.06 16.20
CA PRO A 156 -31.62 1.62 17.37
C PRO A 156 -30.70 1.76 18.60
N SER A 157 -29.52 2.39 18.48
CA SER A 157 -28.88 2.95 19.68
C SER A 157 -28.04 4.19 19.39
N SER A 158 -28.38 5.28 20.08
CA SER A 158 -27.58 6.52 20.12
C SER A 158 -26.15 6.26 20.62
N TYR A 159 -25.98 5.25 21.47
CA TYR A 159 -24.68 4.80 21.99
C TYR A 159 -23.72 4.36 20.87
N LEU A 160 -24.16 3.48 19.96
CA LEU A 160 -23.30 2.99 18.87
C LEU A 160 -22.87 4.13 17.95
N LYS A 161 -23.78 5.05 17.64
CA LYS A 161 -23.49 6.26 16.84
C LYS A 161 -22.45 7.15 17.53
N LYS A 162 -22.56 7.36 18.84
CA LYS A 162 -21.59 8.15 19.63
C LYS A 162 -20.20 7.49 19.63
N VAL A 163 -20.11 6.17 19.84
CA VAL A 163 -18.84 5.42 19.83
C VAL A 163 -18.19 5.47 18.44
N MET A 164 -18.95 5.22 17.37
CA MET A 164 -18.44 5.30 16.00
C MET A 164 -17.96 6.70 15.63
N LYS A 165 -18.65 7.75 16.09
CA LYS A 165 -18.20 9.14 15.89
C LYS A 165 -16.85 9.37 16.56
N ARG A 166 -16.66 8.91 17.79
CA ARG A 166 -15.38 8.99 18.51
C ARG A 166 -14.26 8.24 17.79
N ILE A 167 -14.52 7.00 17.36
CA ILE A 167 -13.55 6.22 16.58
C ILE A 167 -13.16 7.00 15.30
N ASN A 168 -14.13 7.52 14.55
CA ASN A 168 -13.84 8.26 13.32
C ASN A 168 -13.00 9.53 13.55
N TYR A 169 -13.20 10.26 14.66
CA TYR A 169 -12.34 11.40 15.00
C TYR A 169 -10.91 10.97 15.29
N VAL A 170 -10.71 9.88 16.05
CA VAL A 170 -9.37 9.33 16.31
C VAL A 170 -8.70 8.91 15.01
N LEU A 171 -9.40 8.18 14.14
CA LEU A 171 -8.88 7.77 12.84
C LEU A 171 -8.54 8.97 11.95
N ALA A 172 -9.39 10.00 11.92
CA ALA A 172 -9.12 11.20 11.14
C ALA A 172 -7.86 11.93 11.65
N ALA A 173 -7.69 12.05 12.97
CA ALA A 173 -6.49 12.66 13.55
C ALA A 173 -5.22 11.89 13.19
N VAL A 174 -5.25 10.55 13.27
CA VAL A 174 -4.12 9.67 12.93
C VAL A 174 -3.75 9.74 11.44
N ILE A 175 -4.69 10.09 10.54
CA ILE A 175 -4.40 10.27 9.12
C ILE A 175 -3.91 11.68 8.83
N ILE A 176 -4.64 12.70 9.30
CA ILE A 176 -4.42 14.10 8.92
C ILE A 176 -3.12 14.64 9.51
N ILE A 177 -2.83 14.36 10.80
CA ILE A 177 -1.64 14.92 11.47
C ILE A 177 -0.34 14.45 10.79
N PRO A 178 -0.09 13.13 10.61
CA PRO A 178 1.11 12.67 9.91
C PRO A 178 1.20 13.13 8.45
N ALA A 179 0.07 13.18 7.73
CA ALA A 179 0.04 13.63 6.35
C ALA A 179 0.42 15.11 6.21
N LEU A 180 -0.07 15.97 7.12
CA LEU A 180 0.30 17.39 7.17
C LEU A 180 1.78 17.56 7.51
N ILE A 181 2.28 16.86 8.53
CA ILE A 181 3.71 16.90 8.91
C ILE A 181 4.58 16.48 7.73
N SER A 182 4.23 15.37 7.06
CA SER A 182 4.98 14.89 5.88
C SER A 182 4.96 15.90 4.73
N THR A 183 3.80 16.52 4.47
CA THR A 183 3.65 17.53 3.41
C THR A 183 4.50 18.76 3.69
N ILE A 184 4.41 19.31 4.91
CA ILE A 184 5.19 20.49 5.32
C ILE A 184 6.69 20.19 5.25
N ALA A 185 7.12 19.06 5.81
CA ALA A 185 8.52 18.65 5.79
C ALA A 185 9.04 18.48 4.36
N THR A 186 8.25 17.85 3.48
CA THR A 186 8.61 17.66 2.07
C THR A 186 8.77 19.00 1.35
N ILE A 187 7.86 19.95 1.56
CA ILE A 187 7.95 21.29 0.96
C ILE A 187 9.20 22.03 1.44
N ILE A 188 9.49 22.00 2.75
CA ILE A 188 10.68 22.65 3.32
C ILE A 188 11.97 22.06 2.73
N ILE A 189 12.08 20.73 2.68
CA ILE A 189 13.27 20.08 2.12
C ILE A 189 13.40 20.37 0.63
N HIS A 190 12.30 20.36 -0.11
CA HIS A 190 12.30 20.64 -1.55
C HIS A 190 12.77 22.07 -1.85
N ILE A 191 12.31 23.07 -1.08
CA ILE A 191 12.77 24.46 -1.22
C ILE A 191 14.27 24.58 -0.95
N LYS A 192 14.79 23.90 0.09
CA LYS A 192 16.23 23.90 0.41
C LYS A 192 17.10 23.23 -0.66
N MET A 193 16.53 22.39 -1.51
CA MET A 193 17.25 21.59 -2.51
C MET A 193 16.82 21.90 -3.94
N LYS A 194 16.34 23.13 -4.18
CA LYS A 194 15.80 23.54 -5.47
C LYS A 194 16.76 23.30 -6.64
N ASP A 195 18.06 23.47 -6.39
CA ASP A 195 19.11 23.34 -7.41
C ASP A 195 19.38 21.88 -7.83
N HIS A 196 19.01 20.91 -6.98
CA HIS A 196 19.21 19.48 -7.24
C HIS A 196 17.95 18.74 -7.68
N CYS A 197 16.77 19.32 -7.50
CA CYS A 197 15.50 18.66 -7.79
C CYS A 197 14.51 19.65 -8.41
N SER A 198 14.59 19.81 -9.73
CA SER A 198 13.63 20.64 -10.48
C SER A 198 12.30 19.90 -10.71
N PHE A 199 11.22 20.67 -10.88
CA PHE A 199 9.93 20.17 -11.35
C PHE A 199 9.94 19.87 -12.86
N THR A 200 10.84 20.47 -13.63
CA THR A 200 10.84 20.41 -15.10
C THR A 200 11.83 19.38 -15.65
N GLU A 201 12.98 19.22 -15.00
CA GLU A 201 14.03 18.31 -15.46
C GLU A 201 13.62 16.86 -15.27
N ARG A 202 13.71 16.06 -16.34
CA ARG A 202 13.30 14.65 -16.34
C ARG A 202 14.54 13.76 -16.34
N GLY A 203 14.70 12.99 -15.28
CA GLY A 203 15.81 12.05 -15.09
C GLY A 203 15.38 10.59 -15.14
N ASP A 204 16.37 9.70 -15.21
CA ASP A 204 16.16 8.29 -14.91
C ASP A 204 16.16 8.10 -13.39
N ALA A 205 14.99 7.78 -12.83
CA ALA A 205 14.83 7.65 -11.39
C ALA A 205 15.67 6.52 -10.78
N MET A 206 16.05 5.50 -11.56
CA MET A 206 16.90 4.41 -11.07
C MET A 206 18.34 4.88 -10.90
N LEU A 207 18.83 5.72 -11.81
CA LEU A 207 20.18 6.28 -11.74
C LEU A 207 20.34 7.17 -10.50
N SER A 208 19.34 8.04 -10.24
CA SER A 208 19.34 8.89 -9.05
C SER A 208 19.32 8.07 -7.75
N LEU A 209 18.60 6.93 -7.72
CA LEU A 209 18.59 6.04 -6.55
C LEU A 209 19.93 5.32 -6.35
N LYS A 210 20.58 4.85 -7.43
CA LYS A 210 21.90 4.20 -7.34
C LYS A 210 22.95 5.17 -6.79
N LYS A 211 22.96 6.40 -7.31
CA LYS A 211 23.88 7.45 -6.89
C LYS A 211 23.52 8.10 -5.56
N ASN A 212 22.40 7.71 -4.96
CA ASN A 212 21.85 8.33 -3.76
C ASN A 212 21.64 9.85 -3.88
N GLU A 213 21.53 10.34 -5.12
CA GLU A 213 21.28 11.74 -5.43
C GLU A 213 19.89 12.12 -4.88
N GLY A 214 19.87 13.01 -3.89
CA GLY A 214 18.64 13.41 -3.22
C GLY A 214 18.22 12.54 -2.03
N ARG A 215 19.12 11.76 -1.42
CA ARG A 215 18.90 11.14 -0.09
C ARG A 215 18.14 12.03 0.92
N PRO A 216 18.53 13.30 1.15
CA PRO A 216 17.78 14.22 2.01
C PRO A 216 16.31 14.42 1.59
N LEU A 217 15.96 14.34 0.31
CA LEU A 217 14.57 14.43 -0.16
C LEU A 217 13.74 13.22 0.29
N PHE A 218 14.34 12.04 0.46
CA PHE A 218 13.65 10.81 0.85
C PHE A 218 13.74 10.49 2.34
N ILE A 219 14.35 11.38 3.16
CA ILE A 219 14.46 11.14 4.61
C ILE A 219 13.09 11.03 5.28
N VAL A 220 12.10 11.77 4.79
CA VAL A 220 10.74 11.78 5.33
C VAL A 220 10.09 10.41 5.17
N VAL A 221 10.12 9.83 3.96
CA VAL A 221 9.57 8.48 3.73
C VAL A 221 10.35 7.41 4.50
N GLN A 222 11.65 7.57 4.74
CA GLN A 222 12.42 6.64 5.55
C GLN A 222 11.99 6.66 7.03
N ILE A 223 11.85 7.85 7.63
CA ILE A 223 11.39 8.00 9.02
C ILE A 223 9.98 7.44 9.18
N PHE A 224 9.05 7.83 8.30
CA PHE A 224 7.68 7.32 8.33
C PHE A 224 7.59 5.82 8.01
N GLY A 225 8.46 5.32 7.14
CA GLY A 225 8.57 3.89 6.82
C GLY A 225 9.02 3.07 8.04
N GLY A 226 10.01 3.55 8.79
CA GLY A 226 10.44 2.96 10.06
C GLY A 226 9.32 2.96 11.11
N LEU A 227 8.69 4.12 11.33
CA LEU A 227 7.54 4.26 12.22
C LEU A 227 6.41 3.29 11.84
N TYR A 228 6.09 3.22 10.55
CA TYR A 228 5.02 2.36 10.05
C TYR A 228 5.34 0.87 10.18
N THR A 229 6.60 0.49 10.02
CA THR A 229 7.07 -0.89 10.24
C THR A 229 6.82 -1.30 11.69
N PHE A 230 7.19 -0.44 12.64
CA PHE A 230 6.93 -0.66 14.05
C PHE A 230 5.42 -0.73 14.36
N LEU A 231 4.63 0.23 13.86
CA LEU A 231 3.18 0.23 14.03
C LEU A 231 2.51 -1.01 13.43
N SER A 232 2.96 -1.48 12.27
CA SER A 232 2.44 -2.68 11.60
C SER A 232 2.75 -3.94 12.40
N PHE A 233 3.93 -4.01 13.00
CA PHE A 233 4.31 -5.10 13.90
C PHE A 233 3.38 -5.15 15.13
N VAL A 234 3.21 -4.01 15.83
CA VAL A 234 2.32 -3.89 16.99
C VAL A 234 0.87 -4.26 16.60
N MET A 235 0.37 -3.74 15.47
CA MET A 235 -0.99 -4.04 15.01
C MET A 235 -1.17 -5.50 14.62
N SER A 236 -0.15 -6.15 14.06
CA SER A 236 -0.21 -7.58 13.74
C SER A 236 -0.44 -8.40 15.01
N ILE A 237 0.28 -8.09 16.10
CA ILE A 237 0.09 -8.72 17.41
C ILE A 237 -1.32 -8.43 17.94
N LEU A 238 -1.76 -7.17 17.95
CA LEU A 238 -3.08 -6.79 18.48
C LEU A 238 -4.23 -7.45 17.72
N LEU A 239 -4.11 -7.60 16.40
CA LEU A 239 -5.12 -8.24 15.56
C LEU A 239 -5.21 -9.75 15.79
N THR A 240 -4.17 -10.42 16.28
CA THR A 240 -4.26 -11.85 16.62
C THR A 240 -5.35 -12.14 17.65
N PHE A 241 -5.55 -11.23 18.61
CA PHE A 241 -6.56 -11.33 19.68
C PHE A 241 -8.00 -11.04 19.23
N VAL A 242 -8.20 -10.49 18.03
CA VAL A 242 -9.53 -10.23 17.48
C VAL A 242 -10.11 -11.55 16.97
N LYS A 243 -11.33 -11.90 17.39
CA LYS A 243 -12.06 -13.05 16.84
C LYS A 243 -12.80 -12.62 15.56
N ASP A 244 -12.56 -13.32 14.45
CA ASP A 244 -13.27 -13.13 13.18
C ASP A 244 -13.94 -14.46 12.80
N ALA A 245 -15.18 -14.40 12.33
CA ALA A 245 -15.97 -15.60 11.99
C ALA A 245 -15.67 -16.10 10.57
N ASN A 246 -15.11 -15.23 9.71
CA ASN A 246 -14.84 -15.55 8.31
C ASN A 246 -13.34 -15.78 8.09
N ALA A 247 -12.98 -16.89 7.43
CA ALA A 247 -11.59 -17.22 7.08
C ALA A 247 -10.90 -16.10 6.25
N PHE A 248 -11.63 -15.51 5.29
CA PHE A 248 -11.18 -14.36 4.48
C PHE A 248 -11.92 -13.07 4.86
N GLY A 249 -12.05 -12.86 6.18
CA GLY A 249 -12.68 -11.69 6.78
C GLY A 249 -11.80 -10.45 6.79
N ILE A 250 -12.23 -9.46 7.57
CA ILE A 250 -11.53 -8.17 7.69
C ILE A 250 -10.23 -8.36 8.48
N LYS A 251 -10.19 -9.30 9.44
CA LYS A 251 -8.98 -9.64 10.19
C LYS A 251 -7.86 -10.14 9.26
N PHE A 252 -8.19 -11.07 8.36
CA PHE A 252 -7.21 -11.63 7.43
C PHE A 252 -6.64 -10.54 6.51
N GLU A 253 -7.48 -9.68 5.95
CA GLU A 253 -7.06 -8.52 5.15
C GLU A 253 -6.05 -7.65 5.92
N CYS A 254 -6.40 -7.21 7.13
CA CYS A 254 -5.53 -6.34 7.92
C CYS A 254 -4.20 -7.03 8.30
N ILE A 255 -4.23 -8.27 8.81
CA ILE A 255 -3.02 -9.00 9.22
C ILE A 255 -2.10 -9.25 8.01
N SER A 256 -2.64 -9.76 6.91
CA SER A 256 -1.85 -10.05 5.71
C SER A 256 -1.19 -8.78 5.14
N THR A 257 -1.91 -7.65 5.11
CA THR A 257 -1.32 -6.37 4.69
C THR A 257 -0.20 -5.90 5.64
N CYS A 258 -0.39 -6.00 6.96
CA CYS A 258 0.65 -5.61 7.91
C CYS A 258 1.92 -6.47 7.78
N ILE A 259 1.77 -7.79 7.59
CA ILE A 259 2.89 -8.71 7.37
C ILE A 259 3.62 -8.38 6.07
N LEU A 260 2.89 -8.19 4.97
CA LEU A 260 3.49 -7.87 3.68
C LEU A 260 4.28 -6.56 3.71
N ILE A 261 3.75 -5.52 4.36
CA ILE A 261 4.46 -4.24 4.46
C ILE A 261 5.70 -4.37 5.34
N PHE A 262 5.61 -5.12 6.45
CA PHE A 262 6.76 -5.41 7.30
C PHE A 262 7.88 -6.09 6.50
N ILE A 263 7.55 -7.17 5.78
CA ILE A 263 8.52 -7.90 4.95
C ILE A 263 9.11 -7.00 3.86
N ALA A 264 8.26 -6.24 3.14
CA ALA A 264 8.72 -5.36 2.07
C ALA A 264 9.65 -4.25 2.59
N ASN A 265 9.36 -3.66 3.76
CA ASN A 265 10.22 -2.66 4.38
C ASN A 265 11.57 -3.25 4.80
N VAL A 266 11.58 -4.44 5.41
CA VAL A 266 12.83 -5.12 5.81
C VAL A 266 13.69 -5.42 4.58
N ILE A 267 13.11 -5.99 3.53
CA ILE A 267 13.82 -6.26 2.26
C ILE A 267 14.36 -4.96 1.67
N ASN A 268 13.55 -3.89 1.64
CA ASN A 268 13.99 -2.61 1.10
C ASN A 268 15.15 -2.01 1.91
N VAL A 269 15.13 -2.09 3.24
CA VAL A 269 16.25 -1.62 4.08
C VAL A 269 17.53 -2.40 3.76
N ILE A 270 17.47 -3.74 3.68
CA ILE A 270 18.61 -4.59 3.35
C ILE A 270 19.17 -4.22 1.95
N LEU A 271 18.29 -4.00 0.98
CA LEU A 271 18.68 -3.62 -0.37
C LEU A 271 19.35 -2.25 -0.43
N GLN A 272 18.79 -1.25 0.24
CA GLN A 272 19.35 0.10 0.24
C GLN A 272 20.74 0.14 0.88
N ILE A 273 20.95 -0.60 1.98
CA ILE A 273 22.25 -0.66 2.66
C ILE A 273 23.32 -1.31 1.77
N ASN A 274 22.99 -2.40 1.06
CA ASN A 274 23.98 -3.20 0.34
C ASN A 274 24.24 -2.77 -1.11
N ALA A 275 23.34 -1.99 -1.72
CA ALA A 275 23.38 -1.70 -3.17
C ALA A 275 23.48 -0.21 -3.54
N SER A 276 23.51 0.71 -2.55
CA SER A 276 23.69 2.15 -2.77
C SER A 276 25.07 2.62 -2.29
N ILE A 277 25.58 3.68 -2.92
CA ILE A 277 27.01 4.09 -2.86
C ILE A 277 27.42 4.71 -1.51
N ASP A 278 26.46 5.22 -0.74
CA ASP A 278 26.69 6.20 0.35
C ASP A 278 26.25 5.71 1.74
N TYR A 279 26.03 4.40 1.91
CA TYR A 279 25.98 3.85 3.27
C TYR A 279 27.42 3.66 3.72
N ASP A 280 27.85 4.44 4.72
CA ASP A 280 29.15 4.49 5.42
C ASP A 280 29.76 3.14 5.86
N VAL A 281 29.10 2.03 5.53
CA VAL A 281 29.59 0.68 5.75
C VAL A 281 30.56 0.35 4.62
N ASN A 282 31.81 0.71 4.87
CA ASN A 282 33.04 0.49 4.08
C ASN A 282 33.27 -1.01 3.76
N THR A 283 32.33 -1.61 3.06
CA THR A 283 32.34 -3.02 2.67
C THR A 283 32.69 -3.08 1.20
N ASN A 284 33.98 -3.25 0.91
CA ASN A 284 34.51 -3.57 -0.44
C ASN A 284 33.94 -4.90 -1.01
N ASN A 285 32.93 -5.48 -0.37
CA ASN A 285 32.33 -6.77 -0.71
C ASN A 285 30.88 -6.57 -1.18
N HIS A 286 30.70 -5.86 -2.30
CA HIS A 286 29.42 -5.79 -2.98
C HIS A 286 29.08 -7.16 -3.57
N ARG A 287 28.03 -7.81 -3.05
CA ARG A 287 27.56 -9.10 -3.57
C ARG A 287 26.65 -8.89 -4.76
N ARG A 288 26.90 -9.62 -5.85
CA ARG A 288 26.13 -9.51 -7.11
C ARG A 288 24.63 -9.69 -6.89
N MET A 289 24.23 -10.65 -6.05
CA MET A 289 22.83 -10.89 -5.68
C MET A 289 22.08 -9.63 -5.24
N TYR A 290 22.68 -8.76 -4.42
CA TYR A 290 22.00 -7.55 -3.95
C TYR A 290 21.88 -6.50 -5.05
N LEU A 291 22.89 -6.37 -5.91
CA LEU A 291 22.85 -5.46 -7.06
C LEU A 291 21.78 -5.92 -8.05
N ASP A 292 21.76 -7.20 -8.41
CA ASP A 292 20.77 -7.79 -9.31
C ASP A 292 19.34 -7.65 -8.77
N LEU A 293 19.16 -7.87 -7.46
CA LEU A 293 17.85 -7.73 -6.82
C LEU A 293 17.44 -6.25 -6.73
N PHE A 294 18.38 -5.33 -6.49
CA PHE A 294 18.13 -3.89 -6.55
C PHE A 294 17.72 -3.46 -7.96
N GLU A 295 18.38 -3.94 -9.01
CA GLU A 295 18.00 -3.64 -10.40
C GLU A 295 16.65 -4.24 -10.79
N SER A 296 16.39 -5.49 -10.38
CA SER A 296 15.13 -6.18 -10.66
C SER A 296 13.96 -5.48 -9.98
N THR A 297 14.14 -5.07 -8.72
CA THR A 297 13.12 -4.34 -7.94
C THR A 297 13.07 -2.84 -8.24
N LYS A 298 13.95 -2.33 -9.12
CA LYS A 298 14.10 -0.91 -9.48
C LYS A 298 14.30 -0.03 -8.23
N GLY A 299 15.24 -0.42 -7.38
CA GLY A 299 15.53 0.23 -6.10
C GLY A 299 14.43 0.02 -5.06
N GLY A 300 13.81 -1.15 -5.04
CA GLY A 300 12.73 -1.50 -4.10
C GLY A 300 11.34 -0.96 -4.46
N LYS A 301 11.21 0.00 -5.39
CA LYS A 301 9.92 0.60 -5.77
C LYS A 301 8.92 -0.42 -6.30
N MET A 302 9.38 -1.44 -7.02
CA MET A 302 8.50 -2.50 -7.52
C MET A 302 7.90 -3.35 -6.40
N LEU A 303 8.64 -3.58 -5.30
CA LEU A 303 8.11 -4.29 -4.14
C LEU A 303 6.93 -3.55 -3.54
N PHE A 304 7.05 -2.23 -3.35
CA PHE A 304 5.96 -1.39 -2.84
C PHE A 304 4.79 -1.29 -3.81
N THR A 305 5.04 -1.35 -5.11
CA THR A 305 4.01 -1.39 -6.14
C THR A 305 3.19 -2.68 -6.01
N VAL A 306 3.85 -3.84 -5.87
CA VAL A 306 3.18 -5.13 -5.63
C VAL A 306 2.38 -5.13 -4.34
N VAL A 307 2.94 -4.58 -3.25
CA VAL A 307 2.20 -4.42 -1.98
C VAL A 307 0.98 -3.53 -2.15
N SER A 308 1.09 -2.43 -2.90
CA SER A 308 -0.03 -1.52 -3.19
C SER A 308 -1.12 -2.17 -4.06
N LEU A 309 -0.74 -3.01 -5.02
CA LEU A 309 -1.67 -3.83 -5.80
C LEU A 309 -2.41 -4.83 -4.92
N TYR A 310 -1.69 -5.51 -4.01
CA TYR A 310 -2.30 -6.42 -3.04
C TYR A 310 -3.28 -5.69 -2.12
N MET A 311 -2.88 -4.52 -1.61
CA MET A 311 -3.72 -3.63 -0.82
C MET A 311 -5.02 -3.27 -1.54
N LEU A 312 -4.96 -2.86 -2.81
CA LEU A 312 -6.15 -2.58 -3.62
C LEU A 312 -7.02 -3.82 -3.82
N PHE A 313 -6.40 -4.96 -4.10
CA PHE A 313 -7.10 -6.22 -4.25
C PHE A 313 -7.85 -6.60 -2.97
N ALA A 314 -7.16 -6.63 -1.84
CA ALA A 314 -7.73 -7.07 -0.56
C ALA A 314 -8.80 -6.09 -0.05
N SER A 315 -8.62 -4.79 -0.29
CA SER A 315 -9.51 -3.74 0.22
C SER A 315 -10.73 -3.43 -0.65
N ILE A 316 -10.60 -3.50 -1.98
CA ILE A 316 -11.66 -3.12 -2.94
C ILE A 316 -12.21 -4.36 -3.65
N THR A 317 -11.33 -5.17 -4.22
CA THR A 317 -11.72 -6.29 -5.10
C THR A 317 -12.34 -7.43 -4.31
N LEU A 318 -11.70 -7.86 -3.22
CA LEU A 318 -12.18 -8.95 -2.36
C LEU A 318 -13.61 -8.71 -1.81
N PRO A 319 -13.97 -7.53 -1.27
CA PRO A 319 -15.35 -7.25 -0.87
C PRO A 319 -16.37 -7.34 -2.02
N LEU A 320 -15.98 -6.95 -3.24
CA LEU A 320 -16.84 -7.09 -4.41
C LEU A 320 -17.06 -8.56 -4.78
N LEU A 321 -16.00 -9.37 -4.75
CA LEU A 321 -16.10 -10.82 -4.99
C LEU A 321 -17.03 -11.48 -3.95
N HIS A 322 -16.90 -11.12 -2.68
CA HIS A 322 -17.79 -11.59 -1.62
C HIS A 322 -19.25 -11.16 -1.84
N TYR A 323 -19.46 -9.93 -2.29
CA TYR A 323 -20.78 -9.44 -2.64
C TYR A 323 -21.43 -10.24 -3.77
N TYR A 324 -20.70 -10.50 -4.86
CA TYR A 324 -21.21 -11.29 -5.97
C TYR A 324 -21.46 -12.76 -5.59
N LYS A 325 -20.57 -13.36 -4.79
CA LYS A 325 -20.74 -14.72 -4.27
C LYS A 325 -22.00 -14.83 -3.38
N SER A 326 -22.20 -13.89 -2.46
CA SER A 326 -23.38 -13.85 -1.60
C SER A 326 -24.67 -13.65 -2.41
N ARG A 327 -24.64 -12.77 -3.42
CA ARG A 327 -25.79 -12.54 -4.31
C ARG A 327 -26.15 -13.80 -5.12
N LYS A 328 -25.16 -14.55 -5.61
CA LYS A 328 -25.38 -15.81 -6.34
C LYS A 328 -26.01 -16.87 -5.44
N ASN A 329 -25.53 -17.00 -4.21
CA ASN A 329 -26.08 -17.97 -3.25
C ASN A 329 -27.52 -17.63 -2.83
N ASN A 330 -27.83 -16.36 -2.61
CA ASN A 330 -29.20 -15.96 -2.26
C ASN A 330 -30.21 -16.14 -3.42
N ARG A 331 -29.76 -16.05 -4.68
CA ARG A 331 -30.62 -16.39 -5.83
C ARG A 331 -30.95 -17.88 -5.86
N LYS A 332 -29.95 -18.74 -5.67
CA LYS A 332 -30.15 -20.19 -5.60
C LYS A 332 -31.10 -20.62 -4.49
N PHE A 333 -31.10 -19.92 -3.36
CA PHE A 333 -32.03 -20.18 -2.25
C PHE A 333 -33.46 -19.68 -2.50
N ASN A 334 -33.67 -18.75 -3.44
CA ASN A 334 -35.00 -18.28 -3.80
C ASN A 334 -35.59 -19.06 -5.00
N GLU A 335 -34.77 -19.87 -5.68
CA GLU A 335 -35.12 -20.68 -6.85
C GLU A 335 -35.29 -22.17 -6.50
N ALA A 336 -34.95 -22.57 -5.27
CA ALA A 336 -35.17 -23.90 -4.68
C ALA A 336 -36.26 -23.79 -3.61
#